data_AF-A0A3N3ZRW2-F1
#
_entry.id   AF-A0A3N3ZRW2-F1
#
_cell.length_a   1.000
_cell.length_b   1.000
_cell.length_c   1.000
_cell.angle_alpha   90.00
_cell.angle_beta   90.00
_cell.angle_gamma   90.00
#
_symmetry.space_group_name_H-M   'P 1'
#
loop_
_entity.id
_entity.type
_entity.pdbx_description
1 polymer ?
#
loop_
_entity_poly.entity_id
_entity_poly.type
_entity_poly.pdbx_seq_one_letter_code
_entity_poly.pdbx_strand_id
1 'polypeptide(L)'
;MAVSAQQTVNAPVDKVVATFLDESFNRHVAERGGATLASQTVDGDPSGPFTVTTVRKMGSEKLPDIAKKVIKDGLTITQVDSWDAPEADGSRSIRTEITVGGMPASGQGSQRLTASGDKTDVAVEMTLTTKIPILGAKISAAAEPYVGKALSLQAREANAWIASH
;
A
#
# COMPACT_ATOMS: atom_id res chain seq x y z
N MET A 1 -14.89 1.32 -9.00
CA MET A 1 -14.41 2.61 -9.55
C MET A 1 -12.92 2.71 -9.23
N ALA A 2 -12.19 3.59 -9.90
CA ALA A 2 -10.81 3.90 -9.48
C ALA A 2 -10.86 4.86 -8.29
N VAL A 3 -10.02 4.61 -7.29
CA VAL A 3 -9.83 5.45 -6.11
C VAL A 3 -8.44 6.06 -6.21
N SER A 4 -8.36 7.38 -6.09
CA SER A 4 -7.07 8.08 -6.06
C SER A 4 -6.85 8.75 -4.71
N ALA A 5 -5.59 8.87 -4.33
CA ALA A 5 -5.15 9.61 -3.17
C ALA A 5 -3.73 10.14 -3.40
N GLN A 6 -3.41 11.28 -2.80
CA GLN A 6 -2.07 11.86 -2.85
C GLN A 6 -1.68 12.39 -1.48
N GLN A 7 -0.41 12.28 -1.12
CA GLN A 7 0.20 12.82 0.09
C GLN A 7 1.61 13.33 -0.23
N THR A 8 2.15 14.21 0.61
CA THR A 8 3.53 14.66 0.52
C THR A 8 4.33 14.10 1.71
N VAL A 9 5.52 13.57 1.42
CA VAL A 9 6.53 13.21 2.43
C VAL A 9 7.64 14.25 2.39
N ASN A 10 8.01 14.79 3.55
CA ASN A 10 9.01 15.85 3.68
C ASN A 10 10.43 15.26 3.68
N ALA A 11 10.75 14.52 2.62
CA ALA A 11 12.07 14.00 2.35
C ALA A 11 12.31 13.83 0.84
N PRO A 12 13.56 13.89 0.38
CA PRO A 12 13.94 13.54 -0.99
C PRO A 12 13.57 12.10 -1.36
N VAL A 13 13.41 11.83 -2.67
CA VAL A 13 12.86 10.55 -3.17
C VAL A 13 13.69 9.34 -2.75
N ASP A 14 15.02 9.44 -2.74
CA ASP A 14 15.91 8.36 -2.31
C ASP A 14 15.65 7.94 -0.85
N LYS A 15 15.45 8.90 0.04
CA LYS A 15 15.07 8.65 1.45
C LYS A 15 13.69 8.05 1.57
N VAL A 16 12.73 8.50 0.77
CA VAL A 16 11.38 7.91 0.74
C VAL A 16 11.40 6.48 0.23
N VAL A 17 12.15 6.19 -0.83
CA VAL A 17 12.34 4.82 -1.35
C VAL A 17 12.98 3.94 -0.27
N ALA A 18 14.10 4.38 0.33
CA ALA A 18 14.74 3.61 1.39
C ALA A 18 13.79 3.31 2.56
N THR A 19 12.98 4.29 2.97
CA THR A 19 11.98 4.12 4.02
C THR A 19 10.88 3.14 3.61
N PHE A 20 10.39 3.21 2.37
CA PHE A 20 9.34 2.31 1.88
C PHE A 20 9.84 0.88 1.66
N LEU A 21 11.16 0.67 1.54
CA LEU A 21 11.78 -0.65 1.50
C LEU A 21 12.15 -1.21 2.88
N ASP A 22 12.23 -0.36 3.91
CA ASP A 22 12.56 -0.77 5.27
C ASP A 22 11.45 -1.65 5.86
N GLU A 23 11.79 -2.89 6.20
CA GLU A 23 10.85 -3.85 6.79
C GLU A 23 10.35 -3.42 8.17
N SER A 24 11.19 -2.75 8.95
CA SER A 24 10.81 -2.23 10.28
C SER A 24 9.78 -1.12 10.15
N PHE A 25 9.96 -0.23 9.17
CA PHE A 25 8.96 0.79 8.84
C PHE A 25 7.65 0.15 8.37
N ASN A 26 7.72 -0.81 7.45
CA ASN A 26 6.53 -1.50 6.93
C ASN A 26 5.78 -2.28 8.01
N ARG A 27 6.50 -2.86 8.98
CA ARG A 27 5.93 -3.52 10.16
C ARG A 27 5.21 -2.51 11.04
N HIS A 28 5.86 -1.39 11.36
CA HIS A 28 5.28 -0.29 12.15
C HIS A 28 3.98 0.23 11.50
N VAL A 29 4.01 0.53 10.20
CA VAL A 29 2.82 1.02 9.48
C VAL A 29 1.70 -0.02 9.45
N ALA A 30 2.03 -1.31 9.25
CA ALA A 30 1.04 -2.38 9.27
C ALA A 30 0.32 -2.45 10.63
N GLU A 31 1.07 -2.44 11.73
CA GLU A 31 0.52 -2.48 13.10
C GLU A 31 -0.37 -1.28 13.39
N ARG A 32 0.06 -0.08 13.00
CA ARG A 32 -0.73 1.16 13.12
C ARG A 32 -2.01 1.13 12.27
N GLY A 33 -1.98 0.40 11.16
CA GLY A 33 -3.13 0.14 10.29
C GLY A 33 -4.05 -0.98 10.79
N GLY A 34 -3.74 -1.63 11.92
CA GLY A 34 -4.49 -2.77 12.44
C GLY A 34 -4.23 -4.08 11.69
N ALA A 35 -3.10 -4.19 11.00
CA ALA A 35 -2.63 -5.41 10.36
C ALA A 35 -1.33 -5.89 11.02
N THR A 36 -0.88 -7.08 10.64
CA THR A 36 0.45 -7.60 10.98
C THR A 36 1.22 -7.86 9.70
N LEU A 37 2.47 -7.39 9.63
CA LEU A 37 3.37 -7.76 8.54
C LEU A 37 3.80 -9.22 8.71
N ALA A 38 3.38 -10.08 7.78
CA ALA A 38 3.74 -11.49 7.77
C ALA A 38 5.06 -11.74 7.03
N SER A 39 5.29 -11.04 5.92
CA SER A 39 6.56 -11.07 5.20
C SER A 39 6.70 -9.87 4.28
N GLN A 40 7.95 -9.51 3.97
CA GLN A 40 8.31 -8.62 2.89
C GLN A 40 9.50 -9.23 2.16
N THR A 41 9.49 -9.18 0.84
CA THR A 41 10.59 -9.66 0.00
C THR A 41 10.88 -8.61 -1.06
N VAL A 42 12.15 -8.29 -1.25
CA VAL A 42 12.62 -7.42 -2.33
C VAL A 42 13.40 -8.29 -3.31
N ASP A 43 13.00 -8.27 -4.58
CA ASP A 43 13.64 -9.00 -5.67
C ASP A 43 14.18 -8.00 -6.71
N GLY A 44 15.51 -8.02 -6.90
CA GLY A 44 16.25 -7.04 -7.70
C GLY A 44 17.03 -6.03 -6.86
N ASP A 45 17.79 -5.17 -7.54
CA ASP A 45 18.57 -4.10 -6.94
C ASP A 45 17.76 -2.78 -6.99
N PRO A 46 17.47 -2.14 -5.84
CA PRO A 46 16.83 -0.84 -5.80
C PRO A 46 17.52 0.27 -6.58
N SER A 47 18.78 0.12 -7.01
CA SER A 47 19.42 1.06 -7.95
C SER A 47 18.78 1.06 -9.34
N GLY A 48 18.12 -0.04 -9.73
CA GLY A 48 17.40 -0.22 -10.99
C GLY A 48 15.90 -0.53 -10.79
N PRO A 49 15.25 -1.26 -11.71
CA PRO A 49 13.92 -1.80 -11.49
C PRO A 49 13.97 -3.01 -10.57
N PHE A 50 12.94 -3.18 -9.76
CA PHE A 50 12.83 -4.28 -8.78
C PHE A 50 11.38 -4.56 -8.43
N THR A 51 11.12 -5.65 -7.72
CA THR A 51 9.78 -6.01 -7.23
C THR A 51 9.78 -6.16 -5.71
N VAL A 52 8.74 -5.63 -5.06
CA VAL A 52 8.49 -5.86 -3.64
C VAL A 52 7.23 -6.67 -3.48
N THR A 53 7.31 -7.79 -2.77
CA THR A 53 6.13 -8.55 -2.34
C THR A 53 5.94 -8.37 -0.85
N THR A 54 4.80 -7.83 -0.44
CA THR A 54 4.42 -7.64 0.95
C THR A 54 3.18 -8.45 1.29
N VAL A 55 3.25 -9.24 2.37
CA VAL A 55 2.11 -10.01 2.87
C VAL A 55 1.70 -9.48 4.23
N ARG A 56 0.44 -9.10 4.37
CA ARG A 56 -0.14 -8.59 5.63
C ARG A 56 -1.33 -9.45 6.04
N LYS A 57 -1.53 -9.65 7.34
CA LYS A 57 -2.71 -10.30 7.91
C LYS A 57 -3.54 -9.27 8.66
N MET A 58 -4.86 -9.36 8.54
CA MET A 58 -5.80 -8.47 9.23
C MET A 58 -6.93 -9.28 9.84
N GLY A 59 -7.20 -9.07 11.13
CA GLY A 59 -8.32 -9.69 11.84
C GLY A 59 -9.67 -9.17 11.35
N SER A 60 -10.71 -9.99 11.46
CA SER A 60 -12.05 -9.62 10.98
C SER A 60 -12.63 -8.40 11.69
N GLU A 61 -12.26 -8.16 12.94
CA GLU A 61 -12.66 -7.00 13.74
C GLU A 61 -12.25 -5.65 13.13
N LYS A 62 -11.20 -5.64 12.29
CA LYS A 62 -10.70 -4.44 11.60
C LYS A 62 -11.37 -4.16 10.25
N LEU A 63 -12.21 -5.09 9.78
CA LEU A 63 -12.84 -4.97 8.47
C LEU A 63 -14.06 -4.04 8.48
N PRO A 64 -14.50 -3.53 7.32
CA PRO A 64 -15.80 -2.87 7.20
C PRO A 64 -16.93 -3.80 7.66
N ASP A 65 -17.97 -3.25 8.31
CA ASP A 65 -19.03 -4.07 8.93
C ASP A 65 -19.77 -4.98 7.93
N ILE A 66 -19.89 -4.54 6.66
CA ILE A 66 -20.44 -5.38 5.60
C ILE A 66 -19.56 -6.60 5.30
N ALA A 67 -18.24 -6.45 5.37
CA ALA A 67 -17.26 -7.49 5.11
C ALA A 67 -17.18 -8.48 6.28
N LYS A 68 -17.32 -8.01 7.54
CA LYS A 68 -17.38 -8.85 8.76
C LYS A 68 -18.48 -9.91 8.74
N LYS A 69 -19.54 -9.70 7.96
CA LYS A 69 -20.63 -10.69 7.82
C LYS A 69 -20.16 -11.94 7.06
N VAL A 70 -19.21 -11.78 6.15
CA VAL A 70 -18.70 -12.83 5.27
C VAL A 70 -17.35 -13.36 5.76
N ILE A 71 -16.49 -12.48 6.27
CA ILE A 71 -15.10 -12.77 6.60
C ILE A 71 -14.98 -12.89 8.12
N LYS A 72 -14.91 -14.13 8.63
CA LYS A 72 -14.86 -14.42 10.08
C LYS A 72 -13.44 -14.57 10.61
N ASP A 73 -12.58 -15.24 9.85
CA ASP A 73 -11.22 -15.59 10.28
C ASP A 73 -10.17 -14.51 9.93
N GLY A 74 -10.63 -13.34 9.48
CA GLY A 74 -9.77 -12.29 8.93
C GLY A 74 -9.37 -12.56 7.49
N LEU A 75 -8.38 -11.81 7.01
CA LEU A 75 -7.90 -11.89 5.63
C LEU A 75 -6.38 -11.74 5.55
N THR A 76 -5.82 -12.29 4.48
CA THR A 76 -4.41 -12.11 4.12
C THR A 76 -4.34 -11.28 2.85
N ILE A 77 -3.59 -10.20 2.87
CA ILE A 77 -3.39 -9.29 1.74
C ILE A 77 -1.98 -9.54 1.21
N THR A 78 -1.89 -10.00 -0.04
CA THR A 78 -0.62 -10.04 -0.77
C THR A 78 -0.61 -8.87 -1.72
N GLN A 79 0.37 -7.98 -1.55
CA GLN A 79 0.63 -6.83 -2.41
C GLN A 79 1.95 -7.05 -3.15
N VAL A 80 1.93 -6.93 -4.47
CA VAL A 80 3.11 -6.97 -5.33
C VAL A 80 3.26 -5.61 -5.98
N ASP A 81 4.39 -4.96 -5.72
CA ASP A 81 4.74 -3.66 -6.27
C ASP A 81 5.91 -3.83 -7.23
N SER A 82 5.69 -3.60 -8.52
CA SER A 82 6.74 -3.55 -9.54
C SER A 82 7.23 -2.11 -9.68
N TRP A 83 8.46 -1.87 -9.27
CA TRP A 83 9.12 -0.56 -9.32
C TRP A 83 9.93 -0.41 -10.59
N ASP A 84 9.71 0.69 -11.31
CA ASP A 84 10.54 1.05 -12.44
C ASP A 84 11.90 1.59 -11.96
N ALA A 85 12.87 1.63 -12.88
CA ALA A 85 14.16 2.27 -12.65
C ALA A 85 13.96 3.77 -12.30
N PRO A 86 14.87 4.38 -11.53
CA PRO A 86 14.75 5.80 -11.21
C PRO A 86 14.84 6.64 -12.48
N GLU A 87 14.01 7.68 -12.57
CA GLU A 87 14.15 8.73 -13.56
C GLU A 87 15.35 9.63 -13.24
N ALA A 88 15.67 10.57 -14.15
CA ALA A 88 16.83 11.45 -13.99
C ALA A 88 16.79 12.31 -12.70
N ASP A 89 15.60 12.62 -12.20
CA ASP A 89 15.36 13.36 -10.96
C ASP A 89 15.14 12.43 -9.74
N GLY A 90 15.27 11.11 -9.93
CA GLY A 90 15.03 10.09 -8.93
C GLY A 90 13.58 9.65 -8.77
N SER A 91 12.62 10.31 -9.44
CA SER A 91 11.20 9.95 -9.41
C SER A 91 10.97 8.50 -9.88
N ARG A 92 9.92 7.86 -9.37
CA ARG A 92 9.61 6.45 -9.66
C ARG A 92 8.15 6.19 -9.91
N SER A 93 7.90 5.34 -10.89
CA SER A 93 6.58 4.75 -11.16
C SER A 93 6.55 3.33 -10.62
N ILE A 94 5.41 2.96 -10.04
CA ILE A 94 5.18 1.67 -9.41
C ILE A 94 3.84 1.14 -9.92
N ARG A 95 3.79 -0.13 -10.32
CA ARG A 95 2.54 -0.85 -10.58
C ARG A 95 2.26 -1.76 -9.39
N THR A 96 1.02 -1.74 -8.91
CA THR A 96 0.61 -2.50 -7.73
C THR A 96 -0.47 -3.51 -8.09
N GLU A 97 -0.29 -4.74 -7.65
CA GLU A 97 -1.29 -5.81 -7.71
C GLU A 97 -1.59 -6.31 -6.29
N ILE A 98 -2.87 -6.49 -5.97
CA ILE A 98 -3.33 -6.96 -4.66
C ILE A 98 -4.19 -8.20 -4.84
N THR A 99 -3.88 -9.24 -4.08
CA THR A 99 -4.75 -10.42 -3.93
C THR A 99 -5.14 -10.58 -2.47
N VAL A 100 -6.41 -10.90 -2.22
CA VAL A 100 -6.93 -11.11 -0.86
C VAL A 100 -7.23 -12.59 -0.64
N GLY A 101 -6.46 -13.24 0.22
CA GLY A 101 -6.78 -14.56 0.75
C GLY A 101 -7.95 -14.50 1.75
N GLY A 102 -8.88 -15.44 1.62
CA GLY A 102 -10.08 -15.53 2.47
C GLY A 102 -11.37 -15.01 1.83
N MET A 103 -11.29 -14.33 0.68
CA MET A 103 -12.45 -13.93 -0.13
C MET A 103 -12.05 -13.72 -1.60
N PRO A 104 -12.96 -13.81 -2.59
CA PRO A 104 -12.61 -13.55 -3.98
C PRO A 104 -12.53 -12.05 -4.27
N ALA A 105 -11.50 -11.38 -3.74
CA ALA A 105 -11.22 -9.97 -3.96
C ALA A 105 -9.78 -9.72 -4.41
N SER A 106 -9.61 -8.68 -5.22
CA SER A 106 -8.31 -8.25 -5.75
C SER A 106 -8.30 -6.74 -5.96
N GLY A 107 -7.11 -6.19 -6.19
CA GLY A 107 -6.92 -4.80 -6.60
C GLY A 107 -5.78 -4.69 -7.60
N GLN A 108 -5.83 -3.64 -8.41
CA GLN A 108 -4.73 -3.28 -9.31
C GLN A 108 -4.63 -1.76 -9.38
N GLY A 109 -3.44 -1.24 -9.59
CA GLY A 109 -3.26 0.20 -9.69
C GLY A 109 -1.82 0.62 -9.93
N SER A 110 -1.58 1.89 -9.70
CA SER A 110 -0.27 2.51 -9.81
C SER A 110 0.00 3.45 -8.64
N GLN A 111 1.27 3.60 -8.35
CA GLN A 111 1.80 4.60 -7.44
C GLN A 111 2.89 5.39 -8.15
N ARG A 112 2.97 6.69 -7.86
CA ARG A 112 3.99 7.59 -8.38
C ARG A 112 4.66 8.30 -7.21
N LEU A 113 5.99 8.24 -7.18
CA LEU A 113 6.83 9.10 -6.35
C LEU A 113 7.42 10.18 -7.27
N THR A 114 7.06 11.44 -7.03
CA THR A 114 7.55 12.59 -7.81
C THR A 114 8.45 13.44 -6.93
N ALA A 115 9.67 13.70 -7.42
CA ALA A 115 10.60 14.63 -6.78
C ALA A 115 10.03 16.06 -6.76
N SER A 116 10.11 16.71 -5.59
CA SER A 116 9.59 18.06 -5.37
C SER A 116 10.53 18.82 -4.44
N GLY A 117 11.76 19.07 -4.91
CA GLY A 117 12.85 19.61 -4.10
C GLY A 117 13.23 18.65 -2.96
N ASP A 118 13.20 19.13 -1.72
CA ASP A 118 13.48 18.32 -0.53
C ASP A 118 12.29 17.48 -0.07
N LYS A 119 11.25 17.37 -0.91
CA LYS A 119 10.01 16.62 -0.65
C LYS A 119 9.73 15.64 -1.77
N THR A 120 8.85 14.69 -1.47
CA THR A 120 8.34 13.72 -2.43
C THR A 120 6.82 13.74 -2.41
N ASP A 121 6.21 13.94 -3.57
CA ASP A 121 4.77 13.77 -3.73
C ASP A 121 4.47 12.31 -4.09
N VAL A 122 3.64 11.68 -3.26
CA VAL A 122 3.23 10.28 -3.38
C VAL A 122 1.78 10.24 -3.84
N ALA A 123 1.54 9.80 -5.06
CA ALA A 123 0.19 9.62 -5.61
C ALA A 123 -0.10 8.15 -5.85
N VAL A 124 -1.32 7.71 -5.54
CA VAL A 124 -1.79 6.34 -5.73
C VAL A 124 -3.12 6.38 -6.47
N GLU A 125 -3.30 5.49 -7.43
CA GLU A 125 -4.59 5.20 -8.08
C GLU A 125 -4.83 3.68 -8.06
N MET A 126 -5.95 3.24 -7.50
CA MET A 126 -6.27 1.82 -7.32
C MET A 126 -7.69 1.51 -7.74
N THR A 127 -7.88 0.39 -8.42
CA THR A 127 -9.20 -0.21 -8.69
C THR A 127 -9.35 -1.49 -7.87
N LEU A 128 -10.43 -1.57 -7.08
CA LEU A 128 -10.74 -2.74 -6.24
C LEU A 128 -11.88 -3.57 -6.84
N THR A 129 -11.69 -4.89 -6.93
CA THR A 129 -12.65 -5.83 -7.48
C THR A 129 -13.01 -6.90 -6.46
N THR A 130 -14.30 -7.19 -6.31
CA THR A 130 -14.80 -8.28 -5.46
C THR A 130 -15.81 -9.13 -6.22
N LYS A 131 -15.57 -10.44 -6.34
CA LYS A 131 -16.44 -11.39 -7.05
C LYS A 131 -17.36 -12.16 -6.09
N ILE A 132 -18.07 -11.43 -5.22
CA ILE A 132 -19.09 -12.00 -4.33
C ILE A 132 -20.48 -11.65 -4.88
N PRO A 133 -21.35 -12.62 -5.18
CA PRO A 133 -22.71 -12.35 -5.64
C PRO A 133 -23.46 -11.44 -4.66
N ILE A 134 -24.21 -10.46 -5.20
CA ILE A 134 -25.06 -9.49 -4.46
C ILE A 134 -24.28 -8.50 -3.58
N LEU A 135 -23.25 -8.94 -2.86
CA LEU A 135 -22.51 -8.14 -1.88
C LEU A 135 -21.21 -7.53 -2.42
N GLY A 136 -20.66 -8.03 -3.53
CA GLY A 136 -19.34 -7.63 -4.03
C GLY A 136 -19.19 -6.13 -4.24
N ALA A 137 -20.16 -5.49 -4.92
CA ALA A 137 -20.13 -4.05 -5.13
C ALA A 137 -20.15 -3.25 -3.83
N LYS A 138 -20.94 -3.68 -2.83
CA LYS A 138 -21.01 -3.03 -1.51
C LYS A 138 -19.72 -3.20 -0.71
N ILE A 139 -19.07 -4.35 -0.82
CA ILE A 139 -17.79 -4.61 -0.15
C ILE A 139 -16.68 -3.76 -0.78
N SER A 140 -16.59 -3.73 -2.13
CA SER A 140 -15.64 -2.87 -2.83
C SER A 140 -15.83 -1.40 -2.45
N ALA A 141 -17.06 -0.87 -2.52
CA ALA A 141 -17.35 0.52 -2.15
C ALA A 141 -17.00 0.83 -0.68
N ALA A 142 -17.22 -0.12 0.23
CA ALA A 142 -16.83 0.05 1.62
C ALA A 142 -15.31 0.05 1.84
N ALA A 143 -14.54 -0.56 0.93
CA ALA A 143 -13.08 -0.60 0.98
C ALA A 143 -12.42 0.64 0.35
N GLU A 144 -13.08 1.32 -0.59
CA GLU A 144 -12.53 2.50 -1.29
C GLU A 144 -11.93 3.56 -0.35
N PRO A 145 -12.60 4.00 0.74
CA PRO A 145 -12.03 5.01 1.65
C PRO A 145 -10.75 4.56 2.37
N TYR A 146 -10.49 3.24 2.44
CA TYR A 146 -9.32 2.72 3.13
C TYR A 146 -8.04 2.89 2.31
N VAL A 147 -8.11 3.02 0.98
CA VAL A 147 -6.95 3.33 0.14
C VAL A 147 -6.36 4.68 0.54
N GLY A 148 -7.20 5.72 0.57
CA GLY A 148 -6.77 7.06 1.00
C GLY A 148 -6.31 7.11 2.46
N LYS A 149 -6.98 6.38 3.36
CA LYS A 149 -6.55 6.28 4.77
C LYS A 149 -5.21 5.57 4.92
N ALA A 150 -4.95 4.52 4.15
CA ALA A 150 -3.69 3.78 4.17
C ALA A 150 -2.54 4.67 3.67
N LEU A 151 -2.73 5.38 2.56
CA LEU A 151 -1.71 6.32 2.06
C LEU A 151 -1.46 7.47 3.05
N SER A 152 -2.52 8.05 3.62
CA SER A 152 -2.40 9.10 4.64
C SER A 152 -1.66 8.62 5.88
N LEU A 153 -1.92 7.38 6.31
CA LEU A 153 -1.19 6.73 7.40
C LEU A 153 0.29 6.56 7.05
N GLN A 154 0.61 5.91 5.91
CA GLN A 154 1.99 5.66 5.50
C GLN A 154 2.79 6.96 5.38
N ALA A 155 2.25 7.99 4.72
CA ALA A 155 2.95 9.27 4.57
C ALA A 155 3.20 9.96 5.91
N ARG A 156 2.21 9.95 6.82
CA ARG A 156 2.38 10.52 8.16
C ARG A 156 3.45 9.77 8.96
N GLU A 157 3.39 8.44 8.98
CA GLU A 157 4.37 7.64 9.71
C GLU A 157 5.75 7.72 9.05
N ALA A 158 5.86 7.86 7.71
CA ALA A 158 7.14 8.05 7.02
C ALA A 158 7.80 9.37 7.42
N ASN A 159 7.03 10.46 7.47
CA ASN A 159 7.54 11.74 7.99
C ASN A 159 8.09 11.61 9.42
N ALA A 160 7.38 10.90 10.30
CA ALA A 160 7.82 10.68 11.68
C ALA A 160 9.05 9.75 11.76
N TRP A 161 9.07 8.70 10.95
CA TRP A 161 10.15 7.72 10.89
C TRP A 161 11.47 8.37 10.44
N ILE A 162 11.44 9.07 9.30
CA ILE A 162 12.60 9.77 8.73
C ILE A 162 13.12 10.88 9.65
N ALA A 163 12.24 11.55 10.40
CA ALA A 163 12.67 12.56 11.36
C ALA A 163 13.41 11.98 12.59
N SER A 164 13.31 10.66 12.82
CA SER A 164 13.83 9.99 14.02
C SER A 164 14.88 8.92 13.76
N HIS A 165 15.21 8.62 12.50
CA HIS A 165 16.15 7.58 12.06
C HIS A 165 17.03 8.10 10.92
#